data_AF-A0AAV0RBF3-F1
#
_entry.id   AF-A0AAV0RBF3-F1
#
_cell.length_a   1.000
_cell.length_b   1.000
_cell.length_c   1.000
_cell.angle_alpha   90.00
_cell.angle_beta   90.00
_cell.angle_gamma   90.00
#
_symmetry.space_group_name_H-M   'P 1'
#
loop_
_entity.id
_entity.type
_entity.pdbx_description
1 polymer ?
#
loop_
_entity_poly.entity_id
_entity_poly.type
_entity_poly.pdbx_seq_one_letter_code
_entity_poly.pdbx_strand_id
1 'polypeptide(L)'
;MAEIIKHPRVQQKLHDEMDRVIGFERVMIESDFSSLHYLQCVVKESLRLHPPTPLMLPHRSNANVKIGGYDVPKGSNVHVNVWAVARDPAVWKDPLEFRPERFMEEDVDMKGHDFRLLPFGAGRRVCPGAQLGINLVTSMLGHLLHHFQWSSPEGVKPEEIDMLENPGLVTYMRTPVMATATPRLPSHLYKRVAAEM
;
A
#
# COMPACT_ATOMS: atom_id res chain seq x y z
N MET A 1 4.56 1.21 6.22
CA MET A 1 5.53 1.67 7.24
C MET A 1 6.95 1.66 6.74
N ALA A 2 7.53 0.51 6.34
CA ALA A 2 8.93 0.45 5.89
C ALA A 2 9.28 1.47 4.80
N GLU A 3 8.45 1.59 3.75
CA GLU A 3 8.64 2.60 2.71
C GLU A 3 8.63 4.04 3.23
N ILE A 4 7.82 4.34 4.23
CA ILE A 4 7.69 5.69 4.80
C ILE A 4 8.93 6.03 5.65
N ILE A 5 9.43 5.07 6.42
CA ILE A 5 10.66 5.23 7.21
C ILE A 5 11.87 5.38 6.28
N LYS A 6 11.91 4.58 5.21
CA LYS A 6 12.95 4.65 4.18
C LYS A 6 12.93 5.99 3.43
N HIS A 7 11.77 6.65 3.33
CA HIS A 7 11.58 7.91 2.61
C HIS A 7 11.05 9.03 3.52
N PRO A 8 11.91 9.70 4.32
CA PRO A 8 11.51 10.79 5.22
C PRO A 8 10.74 11.91 4.52
N ARG A 9 11.04 12.18 3.25
CA ARG A 9 10.31 13.14 2.38
C ARG A 9 8.81 12.81 2.30
N VAL A 10 8.46 11.53 2.19
CA VAL A 10 7.06 11.08 2.10
C VAL A 10 6.39 11.23 3.46
N GLN A 11 7.08 10.86 4.54
CA GLN A 11 6.56 11.05 5.89
C GLN A 11 6.26 12.51 6.20
N GLN A 12 7.15 13.42 5.84
CA GLN A 12 6.93 14.85 6.04
C GLN A 12 5.67 15.33 5.32
N LYS A 13 5.46 14.95 4.05
CA LYS A 13 4.25 15.31 3.29
C LYS A 13 2.97 14.73 3.89
N LEU A 14 3.02 13.52 4.44
CA LEU A 14 1.90 12.92 5.17
C LEU A 14 1.55 13.72 6.42
N HIS A 15 2.57 14.13 7.17
CA HIS A 15 2.40 14.98 8.35
C HIS A 15 1.85 16.36 7.98
N ASP A 16 2.40 17.02 6.96
CA ASP A 16 1.90 18.31 6.48
C ASP A 16 0.42 18.22 6.05
N GLU A 17 0.02 17.13 5.38
CA GLU A 17 -1.38 16.90 5.02
C GLU A 17 -2.27 16.72 6.26
N MET A 18 -1.86 15.88 7.22
CA MET A 18 -2.60 15.62 8.45
C MET A 18 -2.75 16.88 9.30
N ASP A 19 -1.68 17.67 9.41
CA ASP A 19 -1.67 18.89 10.21
C ASP A 19 -2.61 19.95 9.60
N ARG A 20 -2.67 20.01 8.26
CA ARG A 20 -3.60 20.89 7.54
C ARG A 20 -5.06 20.46 7.64
N VAL A 21 -5.34 19.16 7.55
CA VAL A 21 -6.71 18.61 7.47
C VAL A 21 -7.33 18.39 8.85
N ILE A 22 -6.54 17.90 9.79
CA ILE A 22 -6.99 17.41 11.10
C ILE A 22 -6.56 18.38 12.22
N GLY A 23 -5.31 18.89 12.14
CA GLY A 23 -4.68 19.67 13.21
C GLY A 23 -4.20 18.81 14.38
N PHE A 24 -3.89 19.45 15.51
CA PHE A 24 -3.25 18.80 16.67
C PHE A 24 -4.18 18.58 17.87
N GLU A 25 -5.39 19.15 17.84
CA GLU A 25 -6.30 19.20 19.00
C GLU A 25 -7.22 17.99 19.12
N ARG A 26 -7.20 17.08 18.14
CA ARG A 26 -8.05 15.88 18.12
C ARG A 26 -7.40 14.70 17.42
N VAL A 27 -7.98 13.53 17.65
CA VAL A 27 -7.64 12.32 16.89
C VAL A 27 -8.39 12.32 15.56
N MET A 28 -7.74 11.76 14.54
CA MET A 28 -8.33 11.48 13.24
C MET A 28 -9.62 10.66 13.39
N ILE A 29 -10.66 10.99 12.62
CA ILE A 29 -11.92 10.26 12.55
C ILE A 29 -12.18 9.80 11.11
N GLU A 30 -13.15 8.89 10.93
CA GLU A 30 -13.43 8.29 9.62
C GLU A 30 -13.76 9.32 8.53
N SER A 31 -14.48 10.39 8.85
CA SER A 31 -14.84 11.43 7.87
C SER A 31 -13.64 12.17 7.30
N ASP A 32 -12.51 12.19 8.01
CA ASP A 32 -11.29 12.85 7.56
C ASP A 32 -10.64 12.11 6.38
N PHE A 33 -10.87 10.80 6.22
CA PHE A 33 -10.14 9.96 5.27
C PHE A 33 -10.29 10.42 3.83
N SER A 34 -11.48 10.93 3.50
CA SER A 34 -11.79 11.47 2.18
C SER A 34 -10.93 12.69 1.81
N SER A 35 -10.40 13.41 2.80
CA SER A 35 -9.58 14.60 2.61
C SER A 35 -8.07 14.32 2.63
N LEU A 36 -7.66 13.12 3.07
CA LEU A 36 -6.25 12.68 3.14
C LEU A 36 -5.80 12.03 1.82
N HIS A 37 -5.70 12.84 0.77
CA HIS A 37 -5.42 12.39 -0.59
C HIS A 37 -4.00 11.83 -0.74
N TYR A 38 -3.01 12.45 -0.11
CA TYR A 38 -1.63 11.99 -0.16
C TYR A 38 -1.46 10.68 0.60
N LEU A 39 -2.14 10.50 1.74
CA LEU A 39 -2.23 9.20 2.42
C LEU A 39 -2.77 8.10 1.49
N GLN A 40 -3.85 8.38 0.75
CA GLN A 40 -4.40 7.43 -0.22
C GLN A 40 -3.38 7.10 -1.33
N CYS A 41 -2.63 8.10 -1.81
CA CYS A 41 -1.56 7.90 -2.80
C CYS A 41 -0.42 7.03 -2.25
N VAL A 42 -0.05 7.21 -0.98
CA VAL A 42 0.97 6.40 -0.30
C VAL A 42 0.51 4.94 -0.19
N VAL A 43 -0.76 4.71 0.14
CA VAL A 43 -1.33 3.35 0.17
C VAL A 43 -1.35 2.73 -1.23
N LYS A 44 -1.78 3.48 -2.25
CA LYS A 44 -1.74 3.05 -3.66
C LYS A 44 -0.32 2.64 -4.11
N GLU A 45 0.68 3.47 -3.83
CA GLU A 45 2.06 3.20 -4.21
C GLU A 45 2.67 2.02 -3.45
N SER A 46 2.33 1.89 -2.17
CA SER A 46 2.72 0.72 -1.38
C SER A 46 2.14 -0.57 -1.98
N LEU A 47 0.89 -0.55 -2.42
CA LEU A 47 0.22 -1.70 -3.05
C LEU A 47 0.72 -1.99 -4.48
N ARG A 48 1.18 -0.97 -5.21
CA ARG A 48 1.83 -1.12 -6.53
C ARG A 48 3.16 -1.86 -6.38
N LEU A 49 4.02 -1.39 -5.49
CA LEU A 49 5.33 -1.97 -5.29
C LEU A 49 5.26 -3.29 -4.51
N HIS A 50 4.39 -3.41 -3.53
CA HIS A 50 4.27 -4.58 -2.67
C HIS A 50 2.85 -5.17 -2.73
N PRO A 51 2.42 -5.71 -3.89
CA PRO A 51 1.10 -6.28 -4.03
C PRO A 51 0.93 -7.48 -3.09
N PRO A 52 -0.19 -7.62 -2.36
CA PRO A 52 -0.37 -8.71 -1.39
C PRO A 52 -0.21 -10.12 -1.97
N THR A 53 -0.53 -10.29 -3.26
CA THR A 53 -0.37 -11.56 -4.00
C THR A 53 0.33 -11.29 -5.35
N PRO A 54 1.67 -11.34 -5.41
CA PRO A 54 2.44 -10.85 -6.57
C PRO A 54 2.19 -11.63 -7.87
N LEU A 55 1.78 -12.90 -7.77
CA LEU A 55 1.41 -13.76 -8.90
C LEU A 55 -0.11 -14.05 -8.98
N MET A 56 -0.92 -13.34 -8.17
CA MET A 56 -2.32 -13.65 -7.92
C MET A 56 -2.56 -15.08 -7.41
N LEU A 57 -3.81 -15.39 -7.05
CA LEU A 57 -4.20 -16.78 -6.84
C LEU A 57 -4.22 -17.51 -8.20
N PRO A 58 -3.81 -18.78 -8.27
CA PRO A 58 -3.80 -19.53 -9.53
C PRO A 58 -5.20 -19.61 -10.15
N HIS A 59 -5.29 -19.26 -11.44
CA HIS A 59 -6.46 -19.51 -12.27
C HIS A 59 -6.33 -20.89 -12.93
N ARG A 60 -7.47 -21.46 -13.33
CA ARG A 60 -7.50 -22.69 -14.14
C ARG A 60 -8.39 -22.49 -15.35
N SER A 61 -7.86 -22.80 -16.53
CA SER A 61 -8.62 -22.68 -17.77
C SER A 61 -9.74 -23.72 -17.81
N ASN A 62 -10.98 -23.29 -18.07
CA ASN A 62 -12.14 -24.18 -18.17
C ASN A 62 -12.39 -24.70 -19.60
N ALA A 63 -11.70 -24.14 -20.59
CA ALA A 63 -11.80 -24.48 -22.01
C ALA A 63 -10.44 -24.28 -22.71
N ASN A 64 -10.32 -24.75 -23.95
CA ASN A 64 -9.19 -24.35 -24.80
C ASN A 64 -9.39 -22.88 -25.19
N VAL A 65 -8.42 -22.02 -24.88
CA VAL A 65 -8.49 -20.58 -25.15
C VAL A 65 -7.18 -20.09 -25.75
N LYS A 66 -7.19 -18.92 -26.39
CA LYS A 66 -5.98 -18.23 -26.82
C LYS A 66 -5.72 -17.00 -25.95
N ILE A 67 -4.49 -16.84 -25.47
CA ILE A 67 -4.05 -15.65 -24.71
C ILE A 67 -2.80 -15.09 -25.38
N GLY A 68 -2.84 -13.83 -25.82
CA GLY A 68 -1.70 -13.21 -26.52
C GLY A 68 -1.28 -13.94 -27.80
N GLY A 69 -2.20 -14.64 -28.47
CA GLY A 69 -1.93 -15.48 -29.64
C GLY A 69 -1.55 -16.94 -29.34
N TYR A 70 -1.21 -17.26 -28.09
CA TYR A 70 -0.79 -18.61 -27.67
C TYR A 70 -1.97 -19.50 -27.28
N ASP A 71 -1.92 -20.78 -27.64
CA ASP A 71 -2.89 -21.78 -27.22
C ASP A 71 -2.71 -22.16 -25.74
N VAL A 72 -3.77 -22.01 -24.96
CA VAL A 72 -3.86 -22.41 -23.54
C VAL A 72 -4.91 -23.52 -23.43
N PRO A 73 -4.49 -24.79 -23.31
CA PRO A 73 -5.41 -25.91 -23.19
C PRO A 73 -6.32 -25.83 -21.95
N LYS A 74 -7.49 -26.47 -22.05
CA LYS A 74 -8.37 -26.70 -20.91
C LYS A 74 -7.60 -27.41 -19.79
N GLY A 75 -7.78 -26.93 -18.56
CA GLY A 75 -7.17 -27.51 -17.37
C GLY A 75 -5.81 -26.92 -17.00
N SER A 76 -5.20 -26.10 -17.86
CA SER A 76 -3.95 -25.38 -17.58
C SER A 76 -4.09 -24.44 -16.38
N ASN A 77 -3.05 -24.41 -15.54
CA ASN A 77 -2.91 -23.40 -14.48
C ASN A 77 -2.34 -22.12 -15.09
N VAL A 78 -2.92 -20.98 -14.73
CA VAL A 78 -2.55 -19.66 -15.23
C VAL A 78 -2.30 -18.74 -14.04
N HIS A 79 -1.19 -18.04 -14.05
CA HIS A 79 -0.85 -17.03 -13.04
C HIS A 79 -0.79 -15.66 -13.70
N VAL A 80 -1.17 -14.63 -12.96
CA VAL A 80 -1.10 -13.24 -13.42
C VAL A 80 -0.01 -12.55 -12.63
N ASN A 81 1.10 -12.24 -13.28
CA ASN A 81 2.26 -11.61 -12.63
C ASN A 81 2.04 -10.10 -12.47
N VAL A 82 1.20 -9.72 -11.49
CA VAL A 82 0.91 -8.31 -11.20
C VAL A 82 2.13 -7.57 -10.69
N TRP A 83 3.08 -8.27 -10.06
CA TRP A 83 4.36 -7.68 -9.65
C TRP A 83 5.15 -7.14 -10.85
N ALA A 84 5.18 -7.88 -11.96
CA ALA A 84 5.85 -7.46 -13.18
C ALA A 84 5.10 -6.31 -13.87
N VAL A 85 3.77 -6.41 -13.97
CA VAL A 85 2.93 -5.35 -14.56
C VAL A 85 3.11 -4.02 -13.83
N ALA A 86 3.12 -4.07 -12.49
CA ALA A 86 3.31 -2.90 -11.65
C ALA A 86 4.71 -2.28 -11.76
N ARG A 87 5.67 -2.96 -12.39
CA ARG A 87 7.08 -2.52 -12.57
C ARG A 87 7.50 -2.39 -14.02
N ASP A 88 6.58 -2.52 -14.97
CA ASP A 88 6.88 -2.42 -16.39
C ASP A 88 7.31 -0.97 -16.73
N PRO A 89 8.55 -0.73 -17.19
CA PRO A 89 9.02 0.61 -17.56
C PRO A 89 8.29 1.19 -18.78
N ALA A 90 7.61 0.38 -19.59
CA ALA A 90 6.78 0.86 -20.68
C ALA A 90 5.47 1.50 -20.18
N VAL A 91 5.05 1.15 -18.96
CA VAL A 91 3.80 1.61 -18.34
C VAL A 91 4.08 2.64 -17.24
N TRP A 92 5.10 2.40 -16.42
CA TRP A 92 5.42 3.19 -15.24
C TRP A 92 6.77 3.89 -15.39
N LYS A 93 6.74 5.22 -15.34
CA LYS A 93 7.97 6.03 -15.25
C LYS A 93 8.65 5.80 -13.89
N ASP A 94 9.96 5.55 -13.90
CA ASP A 94 10.77 5.22 -12.71
C ASP A 94 10.09 4.10 -11.89
N PRO A 95 9.92 2.89 -12.46
CA PRO A 95 8.99 1.89 -11.93
C PRO A 95 9.39 1.33 -10.56
N LEU A 96 10.68 1.42 -10.21
CA LEU A 96 11.20 0.93 -8.93
C LEU A 96 11.27 2.02 -7.86
N GLU A 97 11.03 3.28 -8.21
CA GLU A 97 11.00 4.38 -7.25
C GLU A 97 9.67 4.38 -6.48
N PHE A 98 9.75 4.46 -5.15
CA PHE A 98 8.58 4.71 -4.31
C PHE A 98 8.19 6.19 -4.39
N ARG A 99 7.28 6.50 -5.32
CA ARG A 99 6.84 7.87 -5.62
C ARG A 99 5.32 7.99 -5.57
N PRO A 100 4.71 8.19 -4.39
CA PRO A 100 3.26 8.37 -4.26
C PRO A 100 2.68 9.47 -5.15
N GLU A 101 3.47 10.50 -5.46
CA GLU A 101 3.08 11.62 -6.32
C GLU A 101 2.55 11.19 -7.69
N ARG A 102 2.94 10.02 -8.21
CA ARG A 102 2.43 9.50 -9.48
C ARG A 102 0.91 9.35 -9.52
N PHE A 103 0.27 9.10 -8.37
CA PHE A 103 -1.19 8.97 -8.27
C PHE A 103 -1.91 10.32 -8.06
N MET A 104 -1.15 11.41 -7.95
CA MET A 104 -1.68 12.77 -8.06
C MET A 104 -1.53 13.30 -9.49
N GLU A 105 -0.54 12.81 -10.23
CA GLU A 105 -0.31 13.13 -11.65
C GLU A 105 -1.31 12.42 -12.56
N GLU A 106 -1.68 11.18 -12.22
CA GLU A 106 -2.59 10.36 -13.00
C GLU A 106 -3.56 9.59 -12.11
N ASP A 107 -4.86 9.60 -12.49
CA ASP A 107 -5.87 8.81 -11.80
C ASP A 107 -5.87 7.36 -12.29
N VAL A 108 -5.18 6.51 -11.53
CA VAL A 108 -5.16 5.05 -11.72
C VAL A 108 -6.04 4.42 -10.64
N ASP A 109 -7.04 3.63 -11.06
CA ASP A 109 -7.93 2.93 -10.12
C ASP A 109 -7.31 1.63 -9.59
N MET A 110 -7.73 1.24 -8.38
CA MET A 110 -7.41 -0.07 -7.78
C MET A 110 -8.62 -1.00 -7.73
N LYS A 111 -9.70 -0.65 -8.44
CA LYS A 111 -10.99 -1.36 -8.42
C LYS A 111 -11.05 -2.47 -9.47
N GLY A 112 -9.97 -2.63 -10.25
CA GLY A 112 -9.84 -3.68 -11.26
C GLY A 112 -10.36 -3.27 -12.63
N HIS A 113 -10.49 -1.96 -12.91
CA HIS A 113 -10.79 -1.46 -14.25
C HIS A 113 -9.52 -1.02 -14.99
N ASP A 114 -8.51 -0.53 -14.27
CA ASP A 114 -7.18 -0.23 -14.78
C ASP A 114 -6.21 -1.40 -14.51
N PHE A 115 -5.76 -2.04 -15.58
CA PHE A 115 -4.89 -3.22 -15.48
C PHE A 115 -3.43 -2.89 -15.18
N ARG A 116 -3.05 -1.61 -15.14
CA ARG A 116 -1.72 -1.19 -14.71
C ARG A 116 -1.52 -1.41 -13.21
N LEU A 117 -2.60 -1.41 -12.42
CA LEU A 117 -2.57 -1.55 -10.97
C LEU A 117 -3.65 -2.53 -10.47
N LEU A 118 -3.22 -3.75 -10.13
CA LEU A 118 -4.13 -4.84 -9.75
C LEU A 118 -3.83 -5.45 -8.37
N PRO A 119 -3.76 -4.69 -7.26
CA PRO A 119 -3.43 -5.26 -5.95
C PRO A 119 -4.50 -6.23 -5.42
N PHE A 120 -5.73 -6.13 -5.93
CA PHE A 120 -6.88 -6.95 -5.56
C PHE A 120 -7.46 -7.78 -6.72
N GLY A 121 -6.74 -7.83 -7.85
CA GLY A 121 -7.18 -8.52 -9.06
C GLY A 121 -8.33 -7.80 -9.79
N ALA A 122 -8.95 -8.49 -10.73
CA ALA A 122 -10.05 -7.98 -11.54
C ALA A 122 -11.00 -9.10 -11.99
N GLY A 123 -12.18 -8.71 -12.51
CA GLY A 123 -13.15 -9.63 -13.10
C GLY A 123 -13.78 -10.61 -12.11
N ARG A 124 -14.11 -11.82 -12.57
CA ARG A 124 -14.91 -12.81 -11.80
C ARG A 124 -14.28 -13.29 -10.49
N ARG A 125 -12.97 -13.11 -10.31
CA ARG A 125 -12.20 -13.55 -9.14
C ARG A 125 -11.53 -12.38 -8.41
N VAL A 126 -12.03 -11.15 -8.63
CA VAL A 126 -11.61 -9.98 -7.86
C VAL A 126 -11.80 -10.22 -6.36
N CYS A 127 -10.90 -9.69 -5.54
CA CYS A 127 -10.97 -9.85 -4.09
C CYS A 127 -12.28 -9.26 -3.54
N PRO A 128 -13.14 -10.05 -2.88
CA PRO A 128 -14.39 -9.53 -2.31
C PRO A 128 -14.15 -8.59 -1.12
N GLY A 129 -12.97 -8.67 -0.50
CA GLY A 129 -12.57 -7.83 0.64
C GLY A 129 -11.77 -6.58 0.24
N ALA A 130 -11.67 -6.23 -1.04
CA ALA A 130 -10.81 -5.14 -1.52
C ALA A 130 -11.08 -3.82 -0.79
N GLN A 131 -12.35 -3.39 -0.72
CA GLN A 131 -12.71 -2.12 -0.09
C GLN A 131 -12.43 -2.12 1.41
N LEU A 132 -12.71 -3.23 2.11
CA LEU A 132 -12.40 -3.38 3.53
C LEU A 132 -10.89 -3.30 3.77
N GLY A 133 -10.09 -4.00 2.96
CA GLY A 133 -8.63 -3.98 3.05
C GLY A 133 -8.05 -2.58 2.84
N ILE A 134 -8.51 -1.87 1.82
CA ILE A 134 -8.09 -0.48 1.55
C ILE A 134 -8.44 0.42 2.74
N ASN A 135 -9.67 0.35 3.25
CA ASN A 135 -10.11 1.19 4.36
C ASN A 135 -9.33 0.90 5.64
N LEU A 136 -9.10 -0.38 5.97
CA LEU A 136 -8.35 -0.76 7.16
C LEU A 136 -6.88 -0.34 7.07
N VAL A 137 -6.21 -0.60 5.95
CA VAL A 137 -4.80 -0.20 5.76
C VAL A 137 -4.67 1.32 5.83
N THR A 138 -5.55 2.05 5.15
CA THR A 138 -5.54 3.52 5.16
C THR A 138 -5.79 4.07 6.56
N SER A 139 -6.79 3.53 7.27
CA SER A 139 -7.12 3.93 8.64
C SER A 139 -5.97 3.66 9.60
N MET A 140 -5.45 2.42 9.63
CA MET A 140 -4.36 2.04 10.53
C MET A 140 -3.11 2.88 10.27
N LEU A 141 -2.75 3.04 8.99
CA LEU A 141 -1.60 3.85 8.61
C LEU A 141 -1.77 5.32 9.00
N GLY A 142 -2.94 5.91 8.70
CA GLY A 142 -3.27 7.28 9.06
C GLY A 142 -3.18 7.50 10.57
N HIS A 143 -3.74 6.60 11.38
CA HIS A 143 -3.69 6.72 12.84
C HIS A 143 -2.25 6.64 13.37
N LEU A 144 -1.44 5.70 12.87
CA LEU A 144 -0.04 5.56 13.28
C LEU A 144 0.77 6.82 12.97
N LEU A 145 0.55 7.45 11.82
CA LEU A 145 1.29 8.64 11.37
C LEU A 145 0.76 9.94 11.99
N HIS A 146 -0.54 10.00 12.28
CA HIS A 146 -1.15 11.12 13.01
C HIS A 146 -0.57 11.21 14.42
N HIS A 147 -0.46 10.06 15.10
CA HIS A 147 0.03 10.01 16.47
C HIS A 147 1.54 10.05 16.58
N PHE A 148 2.28 9.52 15.61
CA PHE A 148 3.72 9.33 15.77
C PHE A 148 4.51 9.74 14.54
N GLN A 149 5.70 10.24 14.81
CA GLN A 149 6.80 10.26 13.86
C GLN A 149 7.57 8.95 13.99
N TRP A 150 7.88 8.33 12.86
CA TRP A 150 8.53 7.04 12.78
C TRP A 150 9.91 7.19 12.16
N SER A 151 10.93 6.68 12.84
CA SER A 151 12.30 6.65 12.34
C SER A 151 12.89 5.25 12.41
N SER A 152 14.01 5.04 11.73
CA SER A 152 14.88 3.90 12.02
C SER A 152 15.41 3.98 13.45
N PRO A 153 15.79 2.83 14.05
CA PRO A 153 16.53 2.81 15.31
C PRO A 153 17.83 3.63 15.23
N GLU A 154 18.33 4.06 16.39
CA GLU A 154 19.59 4.79 16.48
C GLU A 154 20.73 4.01 15.80
N GLY A 155 21.51 4.70 14.96
CA GLY A 155 22.62 4.12 14.22
C GLY A 155 22.26 3.37 12.93
N VAL A 156 20.96 3.16 12.63
CA VAL A 156 20.51 2.50 11.39
C VAL A 156 20.06 3.55 10.37
N LYS A 157 20.68 3.56 9.19
CA LYS A 157 20.28 4.51 8.14
C LYS A 157 19.02 4.02 7.40
N PRO A 158 18.11 4.90 6.95
CA PRO A 158 16.93 4.50 6.17
C PRO A 158 17.26 3.65 4.94
N GLU A 159 18.38 3.93 4.28
CA GLU A 159 18.84 3.21 3.08
C GLU A 159 19.17 1.74 3.37
N GLU A 160 19.54 1.42 4.62
CA GLU A 160 19.90 0.08 5.09
C GLU A 160 18.67 -0.80 5.37
N ILE A 161 17.45 -0.25 5.34
CA ILE A 161 16.22 -1.03 5.48
C ILE A 161 16.11 -2.01 4.29
N ASP A 162 16.11 -3.30 4.62
CA ASP A 162 15.92 -4.41 3.69
C ASP A 162 14.47 -4.44 3.18
N MET A 163 14.28 -4.12 1.90
CA MET A 163 12.98 -4.12 1.24
C MET A 163 12.68 -5.43 0.49
N LEU A 164 13.51 -6.46 0.68
CA LEU A 164 13.28 -7.77 0.06
C LEU A 164 12.10 -8.47 0.72
N GLU A 165 11.39 -9.26 -0.09
CA GLU A 165 10.19 -10.00 0.29
C GLU A 165 10.52 -11.49 0.44
N ASN A 166 9.79 -12.18 1.32
CA ASN A 166 9.86 -13.64 1.38
C ASN A 166 9.17 -14.29 0.17
N PRO A 167 9.70 -15.41 -0.35
CA PRO A 167 9.03 -16.15 -1.40
C PRO A 167 7.74 -16.78 -0.86
N GLY A 168 6.65 -16.70 -1.63
CA GLY A 168 5.38 -17.31 -1.22
C GLY A 168 4.18 -16.79 -2.00
N LEU A 169 2.99 -17.26 -1.59
CA LEU A 169 1.72 -16.80 -2.16
C LEU A 169 1.39 -15.36 -1.75
N VAL A 170 1.76 -14.99 -0.52
CA VAL A 170 1.51 -13.68 0.07
C VAL A 170 2.81 -12.93 0.29
N THR A 171 2.81 -11.63 0.00
CA THR A 171 3.97 -10.76 0.21
C THR A 171 4.09 -10.34 1.66
N TYR A 172 5.25 -10.58 2.25
CA TYR A 172 5.68 -10.01 3.53
C TYR A 172 7.20 -9.77 3.49
N MET A 173 7.66 -8.80 4.28
CA MET A 173 9.08 -8.46 4.34
C MET A 173 9.90 -9.67 4.78
N ARG A 174 11.07 -9.83 4.15
CA ARG A 174 12.05 -10.86 4.52
C ARG A 174 12.58 -10.62 5.92
N THR A 175 13.01 -9.39 6.17
CA THR A 175 13.46 -8.90 7.47
C THR A 175 12.40 -7.92 7.97
N PRO A 176 11.74 -8.17 9.11
CA PRO A 176 10.79 -7.21 9.68
C PRO A 176 11.45 -5.84 9.89
N VAL A 177 10.71 -4.77 9.57
CA VAL A 177 11.20 -3.40 9.83
C VAL A 177 11.26 -3.14 11.33
N MET A 178 12.40 -2.64 11.79
CA MET A 178 12.54 -2.07 13.13
C MET A 178 12.28 -0.57 13.04
N ALA A 179 11.51 -0.03 13.98
CA ALA A 179 11.10 1.36 13.97
C ALA A 179 11.01 1.95 15.38
N THR A 180 11.36 3.22 15.51
CA THR A 180 11.18 4.01 16.72
C THR A 180 10.03 4.99 16.49
N ALA A 181 9.06 4.99 17.41
CA ALA A 181 7.94 5.92 17.41
C ALA A 181 8.18 7.06 18.39
N THR A 182 8.01 8.30 17.91
CA THR A 182 8.05 9.52 18.72
C THR A 182 6.67 10.19 18.69
N PRO A 183 6.02 10.41 19.84
CA PRO A 183 4.72 11.09 19.90
C PRO A 183 4.74 12.48 19.24
N ARG A 184 3.72 12.80 18.44
CA ARG A 184 3.53 14.11 17.77
C ARG A 184 2.45 14.99 18.41
N LEU A 185 1.41 14.37 18.95
CA LEU A 185 0.23 15.05 19.45
C LEU A 185 0.42 15.50 20.91
N PRO A 186 -0.44 16.38 21.43
CA PRO A 186 -0.51 16.68 22.86
C PRO A 186 -0.72 15.42 23.70
N SER A 187 -0.04 15.34 24.85
CA SER A 187 -0.03 14.15 25.73
C SER A 187 -1.42 13.70 26.18
N HIS A 188 -2.38 14.61 26.28
CA HIS A 188 -3.75 14.30 26.69
C HIS A 188 -4.51 13.42 25.67
N LEU A 189 -4.10 13.42 24.39
CA LEU A 189 -4.70 12.60 23.34
C LEU A 189 -4.22 11.14 23.32
N TYR A 190 -3.18 10.80 24.10
CA TYR A 190 -2.71 9.41 24.28
C TYR A 190 -3.32 8.72 25.50
N LYS A 191 -4.20 9.40 26.23
CA LYS A 191 -4.86 8.82 27.39
C LYS A 191 -5.79 7.71 26.90
N ARG A 192 -5.62 6.50 27.44
CA ARG A 192 -6.58 5.42 27.25
C ARG A 192 -7.89 5.82 27.90
N VAL A 193 -8.91 6.07 27.10
CA VAL A 193 -10.29 6.09 27.57
C VAL A 193 -10.74 4.63 27.58
N ALA A 194 -11.26 4.15 28.70
CA ALA A 194 -11.89 2.84 28.74
C ALA A 194 -13.04 2.86 27.72
N ALA A 195 -13.11 1.87 26.84
CA ALA A 195 -14.28 1.69 26.01
C ALA A 195 -15.45 1.38 26.96
N GLU A 196 -16.39 2.31 27.09
CA GLU A 196 -17.69 1.99 27.67
C GLU A 196 -18.36 1.01 26.68
N MET A 197 -18.40 -0.26 27.07
CA MET A 197 -19.16 -1.31 26.37
C MET A 197 -20.63 -1.24 26.76
#